data_AF-A0A7K3IUU2-F1
#
_entry.id   AF-A0A7K3IUU2-F1
#
_cell.length_a   1.000
_cell.length_b   1.000
_cell.length_c   1.000
_cell.angle_alpha   90.00
_cell.angle_beta   90.00
_cell.angle_gamma   90.00
#
_symmetry.space_group_name_H-M   'P 1'
#
loop_
_entity.id
_entity.type
_entity.pdbx_description
1 polymer ?
#
loop_
_entity_poly.entity_id
_entity_poly.type
_entity_poly.pdbx_seq_one_letter_code
_entity_poly.pdbx_strand_id
1 'polypeptide(L)'
;MFLFLSGGSINTITGQAVPGSDENIPFLVTFGKMGQTSWGDDDFYSVWFFSIPKEYTQQFYIRVFDPDTGGENDEIQGEFNTRCLFSIYGGRGVDPDKNEESKGWLDGLNFKGGNLLASRVFGGEPAYDNKYYTFGPFSPTAGDYSSKWNSYLFKVVCEGVSGDDGNLYRYFLSRERDNNLPV
;
A
#
# COMPACT_ATOMS: atom_id res chain seq x y z
N MET A 1 -27.76 -8.01 -46.27
CA MET A 1 -27.38 -7.13 -45.15
C MET A 1 -26.92 -8.03 -44.02
N PHE A 2 -25.61 -8.21 -43.85
CA PHE A 2 -25.05 -9.01 -42.76
C PHE A 2 -24.78 -8.07 -41.58
N LEU A 3 -25.45 -8.30 -40.46
CA LEU A 3 -25.22 -7.59 -39.21
C LEU A 3 -24.13 -8.36 -38.44
N PHE A 4 -22.92 -7.80 -38.36
CA PHE A 4 -21.89 -8.30 -37.45
C PHE A 4 -22.18 -7.73 -36.06
N LEU A 5 -22.58 -8.59 -35.13
CA LEU A 5 -22.54 -8.28 -33.70
C LEU A 5 -21.14 -8.67 -33.19
N SER A 6 -20.24 -7.69 -33.10
CA SER A 6 -19.00 -7.86 -32.35
C SER A 6 -19.34 -7.80 -30.86
N GLY A 7 -19.42 -8.96 -30.22
CA GLY A 7 -19.45 -9.06 -28.76
C GLY A 7 -18.09 -8.65 -28.20
N GLY A 8 -17.98 -7.39 -27.81
CA GLY A 8 -16.82 -6.92 -27.05
C GLY A 8 -16.86 -7.54 -25.66
N SER A 9 -15.84 -8.30 -25.31
CA SER A 9 -15.63 -8.75 -23.94
C SER A 9 -15.46 -7.52 -23.05
N ILE A 10 -16.44 -7.30 -22.17
CA ILE A 10 -16.28 -6.41 -21.02
C ILE A 10 -15.29 -7.09 -20.08
N ASN A 11 -14.02 -6.69 -20.16
CA ASN A 11 -13.06 -7.01 -19.13
C ASN A 11 -13.54 -6.31 -17.85
N THR A 12 -14.12 -7.06 -16.93
CA THR A 12 -14.36 -6.60 -15.56
C THR A 12 -13.01 -6.26 -14.94
N ILE A 13 -12.73 -4.97 -14.79
CA ILE A 13 -11.61 -4.48 -13.98
C ILE A 13 -11.96 -4.83 -12.54
N THR A 14 -11.33 -5.87 -12.02
CA THR A 14 -11.41 -6.24 -10.60
C THR A 14 -10.50 -5.32 -9.80
N GLY A 15 -10.94 -4.91 -8.61
CA GLY A 15 -10.13 -4.15 -7.65
C GLY A 15 -8.79 -4.83 -7.40
N GLN A 16 -7.70 -4.05 -7.43
CA GLN A 16 -6.39 -4.58 -7.06
C GLN A 16 -6.25 -4.50 -5.54
N ALA A 17 -6.66 -5.58 -4.87
CA ALA A 17 -6.16 -5.88 -3.54
C ALA A 17 -4.65 -6.14 -3.62
N VAL A 18 -3.94 -5.82 -2.55
CA VAL A 18 -2.51 -6.17 -2.38
C VAL A 18 -2.40 -6.90 -1.04
N PRO A 19 -2.05 -8.20 -1.02
CA PRO A 19 -1.69 -9.05 -2.15
C PRO A 19 -2.84 -9.31 -3.13
N GLY A 20 -2.49 -9.66 -4.37
CA GLY A 20 -3.45 -10.10 -5.38
C GLY A 20 -4.09 -11.43 -5.01
N SER A 21 -5.35 -11.66 -5.40
CA SER A 21 -6.07 -12.91 -5.08
C SER A 21 -5.42 -14.17 -5.65
N ASP A 22 -4.59 -14.01 -6.69
CA ASP A 22 -3.83 -15.04 -7.37
C ASP A 22 -2.48 -15.35 -6.70
N GLU A 23 -1.99 -14.48 -5.81
CA GLU A 23 -0.66 -14.62 -5.18
C GLU A 23 -0.63 -15.68 -4.07
N ASN A 24 -1.78 -16.22 -3.66
CA ASN A 24 -1.94 -17.20 -2.56
C ASN A 24 -1.23 -16.76 -1.25
N ILE A 25 -1.13 -15.45 -1.04
CA ILE A 25 -0.58 -14.82 0.17
C ILE A 25 -1.75 -14.09 0.85
N PRO A 26 -2.11 -14.43 2.10
CA PRO A 26 -3.28 -13.87 2.75
C PRO A 26 -3.06 -12.42 3.22
N PHE A 27 -1.83 -12.08 3.64
CA PHE A 27 -1.46 -10.79 4.20
C PHE A 27 -0.04 -10.40 3.81
N LEU A 28 0.20 -9.10 3.74
CA LEU A 28 1.53 -8.53 3.86
C LEU A 28 1.92 -8.52 5.33
N VAL A 29 3.22 -8.59 5.63
CA VAL A 29 3.73 -8.47 7.00
C VAL A 29 4.79 -7.40 7.10
N THR A 30 4.81 -6.66 8.20
CA THR A 30 5.92 -5.77 8.58
C THR A 30 6.12 -5.88 10.08
N PHE A 31 7.33 -6.21 10.50
CA PHE A 31 7.69 -6.34 11.91
C PHE A 31 8.14 -5.00 12.49
N GLY A 32 7.92 -4.85 13.80
CA GLY A 32 8.52 -3.77 14.56
C GLY A 32 10.05 -3.81 14.52
N LYS A 33 10.72 -2.65 14.60
CA LYS A 33 12.20 -2.53 14.55
C LYS A 33 13.00 -3.32 15.59
N MET A 34 12.36 -3.91 16.59
CA MET A 34 13.01 -4.78 17.59
C MET A 34 12.76 -6.26 17.29
N GLY A 35 12.04 -6.58 16.21
CA GLY A 35 11.77 -7.93 15.74
C GLY A 35 13.04 -8.69 15.37
N GLN A 36 12.94 -10.01 15.38
CA GLN A 36 14.06 -10.88 14.99
C GLN A 36 14.07 -11.08 13.49
N THR A 37 15.17 -10.72 12.83
CA THR A 37 15.30 -10.85 11.37
C THR A 37 15.20 -12.29 10.87
N SER A 38 15.40 -13.29 11.73
CA SER A 38 15.21 -14.71 11.41
C SER A 38 13.76 -15.09 11.05
N TRP A 39 12.81 -14.18 11.27
CA TRP A 39 11.39 -14.37 10.97
C TRP A 39 11.00 -13.87 9.57
N GLY A 40 11.96 -13.35 8.80
CA GLY A 40 11.78 -13.04 7.39
C GLY A 40 11.58 -11.56 7.05
N ASP A 41 11.70 -10.67 8.03
CA ASP A 41 11.77 -9.22 7.81
C ASP A 41 13.09 -8.69 8.38
N ASP A 42 14.05 -8.43 7.49
CA ASP A 42 15.37 -7.89 7.81
C ASP A 42 15.45 -6.37 7.71
N ASP A 43 14.44 -5.75 7.10
CA ASP A 43 14.36 -4.31 6.84
C ASP A 43 13.48 -3.55 7.86
N PHE A 44 12.47 -4.22 8.43
CA PHE A 44 11.42 -3.63 9.30
C PHE A 44 10.57 -2.57 8.60
N TYR A 45 10.54 -2.59 7.27
CA TYR A 45 9.67 -1.77 6.45
C TYR A 45 9.29 -2.49 5.16
N SER A 46 8.20 -2.06 4.55
CA SER A 46 7.80 -2.47 3.21
C SER A 46 7.50 -1.26 2.35
N VAL A 47 7.80 -1.37 1.05
CA VAL A 47 7.58 -0.30 0.06
C VAL A 47 6.72 -0.84 -1.08
N TRP A 48 5.59 -0.19 -1.32
CA TRP A 48 4.61 -0.59 -2.34
C TRP A 48 4.30 0.57 -3.28
N PHE A 49 4.25 0.28 -4.58
CA PHE A 49 3.95 1.28 -5.61
C PHE A 49 2.55 1.09 -6.17
N PHE A 50 1.83 2.20 -6.34
CA PHE A 50 0.51 2.24 -6.95
C PHE A 50 0.55 3.14 -8.19
N SER A 51 -0.01 2.66 -9.30
CA SER A 51 -0.14 3.43 -10.54
C SER A 51 -1.59 3.82 -10.78
N ILE A 52 -1.80 5.10 -11.07
CA ILE A 52 -3.11 5.64 -11.46
C ILE A 52 -3.05 6.02 -12.94
N PRO A 53 -3.86 5.39 -13.81
CA PRO A 53 -3.86 5.71 -15.24
C PRO A 53 -4.08 7.19 -15.49
N LYS A 54 -3.37 7.77 -16.46
CA LYS A 54 -3.44 9.21 -16.77
C LYS A 54 -4.87 9.69 -17.07
N GLU A 55 -5.67 8.84 -17.70
CA GLU A 55 -7.07 9.09 -18.05
C GLU A 55 -8.02 9.09 -16.84
N TYR A 56 -7.61 8.50 -15.71
CA TYR A 56 -8.38 8.58 -14.47
C TYR A 56 -8.18 9.97 -13.86
N THR A 57 -9.26 10.76 -13.82
CA THR A 57 -9.24 12.17 -13.39
C THR A 57 -10.02 12.42 -12.10
N GLN A 58 -10.65 11.38 -11.55
CA GLN A 58 -11.40 11.46 -10.29
C GLN A 58 -10.46 11.32 -9.09
N GLN A 59 -10.97 11.58 -7.89
CA GLN A 59 -10.23 11.30 -6.67
C GLN A 59 -10.15 9.79 -6.43
N PHE A 60 -9.15 9.38 -5.65
CA PHE A 60 -9.00 8.00 -5.21
C PHE A 60 -8.50 7.94 -3.76
N TYR A 61 -8.48 6.72 -3.22
CA TYR A 61 -8.16 6.40 -1.84
C TYR A 61 -7.24 5.18 -1.81
N ILE A 62 -6.33 5.17 -0.83
CA ILE A 62 -5.54 3.99 -0.50
C ILE A 62 -6.03 3.51 0.86
N ARG A 63 -6.59 2.30 0.88
CA ARG A 63 -7.15 1.71 2.09
C ARG A 63 -6.20 0.65 2.63
N VAL A 64 -6.05 0.60 3.96
CA VAL A 64 -5.26 -0.40 4.68
C VAL A 64 -6.21 -1.22 5.54
N PHE A 65 -6.32 -2.51 5.27
CA PHE A 65 -7.00 -3.47 6.13
C PHE A 65 -6.08 -3.85 7.27
N ASP A 66 -6.61 -3.82 8.49
CA ASP A 66 -5.91 -4.26 9.71
C ASP A 66 -4.57 -3.52 9.96
N PRO A 67 -4.58 -2.17 10.01
CA PRO A 67 -3.36 -1.41 10.19
C PRO A 67 -2.83 -1.42 11.63
N ASP A 68 -3.64 -1.83 12.62
CA ASP A 68 -3.22 -1.97 14.02
C ASP A 68 -2.38 -3.21 14.24
N THR A 69 -1.47 -3.16 15.21
CA THR A 69 -0.67 -4.32 15.61
C THR A 69 -1.26 -5.00 16.86
N GLY A 70 -2.15 -5.96 16.65
CA GLY A 70 -2.89 -6.70 17.67
C GLY A 70 -3.99 -7.59 17.07
N GLY A 71 -4.92 -8.05 17.91
CA GLY A 71 -6.15 -8.67 17.41
C GLY A 71 -5.98 -10.08 16.84
N GLU A 72 -6.69 -10.37 15.74
CA GLU A 72 -6.87 -11.73 15.21
C GLU A 72 -5.73 -12.20 14.30
N ASN A 73 -5.18 -11.32 13.46
CA ASN A 73 -4.31 -11.73 12.36
C ASN A 73 -2.81 -11.62 12.69
N ASP A 74 -2.44 -10.78 13.65
CA ASP A 74 -1.04 -10.38 13.87
C ASP A 74 -0.17 -11.39 14.62
N GLU A 75 1.14 -11.30 14.37
CA GLU A 75 2.15 -12.19 14.96
C GLU A 75 2.71 -11.61 16.27
N ILE A 76 2.23 -12.13 17.41
CA ILE A 76 2.61 -11.68 18.75
C ILE A 76 3.95 -12.26 19.24
N GLN A 77 4.76 -11.43 19.90
CA GLN A 77 5.93 -11.84 20.69
C GLN A 77 5.75 -11.52 22.18
N GLY A 78 4.91 -12.31 22.85
CA GLY A 78 4.60 -12.14 24.27
C GLY A 78 3.50 -11.11 24.50
N GLU A 79 3.79 -9.82 24.33
CA GLU A 79 2.81 -8.73 24.45
C GLU A 79 2.89 -7.80 23.24
N PHE A 80 1.73 -7.50 22.65
CA PHE A 80 1.66 -6.54 21.54
C PHE A 80 2.21 -5.16 21.95
N ASN A 81 3.31 -4.77 21.33
CA ASN A 81 4.05 -3.55 21.58
C ASN A 81 4.53 -2.88 20.27
N THR A 82 4.35 -3.52 19.11
CA THR A 82 4.68 -2.96 17.81
C THR A 82 3.78 -1.79 17.44
N ARG A 83 4.41 -0.81 16.77
CA ARG A 83 3.71 0.28 16.12
C ARG A 83 4.22 0.42 14.70
N CYS A 84 3.30 0.52 13.75
CA CYS A 84 3.60 0.69 12.34
C CYS A 84 3.24 2.11 11.86
N LEU A 85 4.18 2.76 11.18
CA LEU A 85 3.99 4.03 10.49
C LEU A 85 3.66 3.75 9.02
N PHE A 86 2.43 4.03 8.62
CA PHE A 86 2.04 4.05 7.22
C PHE A 86 2.19 5.46 6.67
N SER A 87 2.91 5.61 5.56
CA SER A 87 3.18 6.89 4.89
C SER A 87 2.89 6.80 3.40
N ILE A 88 2.11 7.75 2.88
CA ILE A 88 1.72 7.85 1.47
C ILE A 88 2.51 8.97 0.81
N TYR A 89 3.24 8.64 -0.25
CA TYR A 89 4.06 9.56 -1.02
C TYR A 89 3.54 9.71 -2.44
N GLY A 90 3.65 10.93 -2.96
CA GLY A 90 3.45 11.27 -4.38
C GLY A 90 4.54 12.21 -4.87
N GLY A 91 4.35 12.76 -6.07
CA GLY A 91 5.24 13.76 -6.65
C GLY A 91 6.63 13.24 -7.00
N ARG A 92 7.47 14.15 -7.50
CA ARG A 92 8.79 13.83 -8.04
C ARG A 92 9.64 13.08 -7.02
N GLY A 93 10.20 11.95 -7.44
CA GLY A 93 11.09 11.12 -6.62
C GLY A 93 10.43 9.83 -6.12
N VAL A 94 9.13 9.65 -6.38
CA VAL A 94 8.45 8.37 -6.17
C VAL A 94 8.80 7.36 -7.27
N ASP A 95 8.90 7.77 -8.53
CA ASP A 95 9.07 6.85 -9.68
C ASP A 95 10.32 5.95 -9.53
N PRO A 96 10.16 4.63 -9.32
CA PRO A 96 11.29 3.72 -9.07
C PRO A 96 12.14 3.45 -10.32
N ASP A 97 11.63 3.78 -11.52
CA ASP A 97 12.43 3.71 -12.76
C ASP A 97 13.36 4.93 -12.90
N LYS A 98 13.10 6.03 -12.17
CA LYS A 98 13.91 7.26 -12.19
C LYS A 98 14.70 7.49 -10.90
N ASN A 99 14.23 6.92 -9.79
CA ASN A 99 14.86 7.00 -8.47
C ASN A 99 15.00 5.59 -7.89
N GLU A 100 16.20 5.01 -8.01
CA GLU A 100 16.48 3.66 -7.49
C GLU A 100 16.33 3.58 -5.98
N GLU A 101 16.65 4.65 -5.23
CA GLU A 101 16.49 4.68 -3.77
C GLU A 101 15.03 4.48 -3.37
N SER A 102 14.08 4.91 -4.21
CA SER A 102 12.65 4.79 -3.96
C SER A 102 12.21 3.34 -3.71
N LYS A 103 12.95 2.35 -4.25
CA LYS A 103 12.64 0.92 -4.12
C LYS A 103 12.86 0.38 -2.71
N GLY A 104 13.72 1.01 -1.90
CA GLY A 104 14.03 0.56 -0.54
C GLY A 104 14.75 -0.78 -0.47
N TRP A 105 15.61 -1.11 -1.44
CA TRP A 105 16.45 -2.33 -1.41
C TRP A 105 17.94 -2.03 -1.24
N LEU A 106 18.29 -0.76 -1.08
CA LEU A 106 19.67 -0.29 -1.00
C LEU A 106 19.92 0.24 0.40
N ASP A 107 20.72 -0.49 1.16
CA ASP A 107 21.10 -0.15 2.53
C ASP A 107 21.61 1.30 2.63
N GLY A 108 21.07 2.04 3.58
CA GLY A 108 21.49 3.41 3.88
C GLY A 108 21.00 4.48 2.91
N LEU A 109 20.19 4.14 1.90
CA LEU A 109 19.59 5.12 0.99
C LEU A 109 18.17 5.53 1.39
N ASN A 110 17.73 6.71 0.95
CA ASN A 110 16.48 7.30 1.41
C ASN A 110 15.30 6.90 0.51
N PHE A 111 14.69 5.76 0.81
CA PHE A 111 13.47 5.30 0.15
C PHE A 111 12.22 6.15 0.44
N LYS A 112 12.30 7.17 1.31
CA LYS A 112 11.20 8.10 1.61
C LYS A 112 11.18 9.34 0.69
N GLY A 113 11.87 9.27 -0.45
CA GLY A 113 11.82 10.30 -1.50
C GLY A 113 10.41 10.53 -2.08
N GLY A 114 10.12 11.76 -2.47
CA GLY A 114 8.79 12.23 -2.87
C GLY A 114 8.20 13.26 -1.89
N ASN A 115 6.97 13.68 -2.15
CA ASN A 115 6.19 14.52 -1.25
C ASN A 115 5.34 13.61 -0.34
N LEU A 116 5.48 13.77 0.98
CA LEU A 116 4.60 13.11 1.94
C LEU A 116 3.19 13.71 1.85
N LEU A 117 2.21 12.92 1.41
CA LEU A 117 0.83 13.34 1.24
C LEU A 117 -0.01 13.09 2.50
N ALA A 118 0.24 11.97 3.18
CA ALA A 118 -0.41 11.61 4.42
C ALA A 118 0.44 10.58 5.18
N SER A 119 0.32 10.54 6.50
CA SER A 119 0.87 9.45 7.30
C SER A 119 0.05 9.24 8.56
N ARG A 120 0.16 8.03 9.14
CA ARG A 120 -0.41 7.70 10.43
C ARG A 120 0.35 6.55 11.08
N VAL A 121 0.54 6.65 12.39
CA VAL A 121 1.04 5.56 13.24
C VAL A 121 -0.15 4.81 13.82
N PHE A 122 -0.07 3.48 13.80
CA PHE A 122 -0.98 2.56 14.46
C PHE A 122 -0.19 1.69 15.44
N GLY A 123 -0.80 1.34 16.57
CA GLY A 123 -0.34 0.32 17.51
C GLY A 123 -1.45 -0.71 17.70
N GLY A 124 -1.59 -1.34 18.87
CA GLY A 124 -2.69 -2.30 19.13
C GLY A 124 -4.02 -1.62 19.48
N GLU A 125 -4.59 -0.82 18.57
CA GLU A 125 -5.89 -0.16 18.76
C GLU A 125 -7.06 -1.02 18.23
N PRO A 126 -7.92 -1.63 19.09
CA PRO A 126 -8.99 -2.55 18.66
C PRO A 126 -10.08 -1.93 17.77
N ALA A 127 -10.06 -0.61 17.60
CA ALA A 127 -10.95 0.09 16.69
C ALA A 127 -10.63 -0.22 15.22
N TYR A 128 -9.42 -0.69 14.92
CA TYR A 128 -8.93 -0.98 13.57
C TYR A 128 -8.77 -2.48 13.27
N ASP A 129 -8.79 -3.34 14.28
CA ASP A 129 -8.78 -4.80 14.13
C ASP A 129 -9.82 -5.27 13.12
N ASN A 130 -9.35 -5.97 12.08
CA ASN A 130 -10.12 -6.47 10.95
C ASN A 130 -10.96 -5.40 10.22
N LYS A 131 -10.50 -4.15 10.22
CA LYS A 131 -11.18 -3.02 9.58
C LYS A 131 -10.25 -2.25 8.66
N TYR A 132 -10.87 -1.52 7.75
CA TYR A 132 -10.14 -0.61 6.87
C TYR A 132 -9.95 0.76 7.52
N TYR A 133 -8.72 1.25 7.47
CA TYR A 133 -8.43 2.69 7.52
C TYR A 133 -8.24 3.22 6.10
N THR A 134 -8.75 4.42 5.82
CA THR A 134 -8.68 5.03 4.49
C THR A 134 -7.83 6.29 4.49
N PHE A 135 -6.78 6.31 3.67
CA PHE A 135 -6.03 7.52 3.32
C PHE A 135 -6.64 8.20 2.09
N GLY A 136 -6.57 9.53 2.05
CA GLY A 136 -7.08 10.36 0.96
C GLY A 136 -8.31 11.20 1.39
N PRO A 137 -9.05 11.77 0.42
CA PRO A 137 -8.89 11.58 -1.03
C PRO A 137 -7.59 12.16 -1.59
N PHE A 138 -7.08 11.53 -2.65
CA PHE A 138 -5.93 12.01 -3.42
C PHE A 138 -6.34 12.37 -4.85
N SER A 139 -5.68 13.39 -5.42
CA SER A 139 -5.76 13.68 -6.86
C SER A 139 -4.71 12.86 -7.60
N PRO A 140 -5.00 12.26 -8.76
CA PRO A 140 -4.01 11.56 -9.59
C PRO A 140 -2.77 12.41 -9.89
N THR A 141 -2.97 13.71 -10.14
CA THR A 141 -1.89 14.66 -10.43
C THR A 141 -0.96 14.95 -9.25
N ALA A 142 -1.25 14.44 -8.05
CA ALA A 142 -0.34 14.50 -6.91
C ALA A 142 0.78 13.45 -6.99
N GLY A 143 0.70 12.47 -7.90
CA GLY A 143 1.73 11.45 -8.12
C GLY A 143 2.87 11.89 -9.04
N ASP A 144 3.87 11.03 -9.22
CA ASP A 144 4.95 11.23 -10.21
C ASP A 144 4.52 10.68 -11.56
N TYR A 145 4.48 11.52 -12.61
CA TYR A 145 4.07 11.05 -13.92
C TYR A 145 5.16 10.20 -14.58
N SER A 146 4.83 8.94 -14.88
CA SER A 146 5.67 8.05 -15.67
C SER A 146 5.13 7.90 -17.09
N SER A 147 5.90 8.39 -18.06
CA SER A 147 5.56 8.26 -19.49
C SER A 147 5.57 6.79 -19.96
N LYS A 148 6.44 5.96 -19.37
CA LYS A 148 6.54 4.52 -19.64
C LYS A 148 5.25 3.79 -19.31
N TRP A 149 4.65 4.12 -18.17
CA TRP A 149 3.43 3.48 -17.68
C TRP A 149 2.15 4.25 -18.02
N ASN A 150 2.26 5.40 -18.69
CA ASN A 150 1.18 6.37 -18.92
C ASN A 150 0.31 6.59 -17.66
N SER A 151 0.96 6.70 -16.51
CA SER A 151 0.31 6.69 -15.19
C SER A 151 1.01 7.64 -14.21
N TYR A 152 0.28 8.08 -13.19
CA TYR A 152 0.82 8.76 -12.02
C TYR A 152 1.17 7.74 -10.95
N LEU A 153 2.40 7.78 -10.45
CA LEU A 153 2.91 6.84 -9.47
C LEU A 153 2.82 7.42 -8.05
N PHE A 154 2.39 6.57 -7.13
CA PHE A 154 2.34 6.79 -5.70
C PHE A 154 3.11 5.67 -5.00
N LYS A 155 3.56 5.94 -3.79
CA LYS A 155 4.28 4.97 -2.96
C LYS A 155 3.69 4.93 -1.57
N VAL A 156 3.52 3.74 -1.03
CA VAL A 156 3.16 3.49 0.36
C VAL A 156 4.35 2.86 1.04
N VAL A 157 4.69 3.39 2.21
CA VAL A 157 5.70 2.83 3.09
C VAL A 157 5.02 2.43 4.40
N CYS A 158 5.14 1.16 4.78
CA CYS A 158 4.86 0.72 6.15
C CYS A 158 6.20 0.50 6.85
N GLU A 159 6.40 1.09 8.04
CA GLU A 159 7.64 0.95 8.81
C GLU A 159 7.30 0.59 10.27
N GLY A 160 7.86 -0.49 10.78
CA GLY A 160 7.79 -0.85 12.19
C GLY A 160 8.64 0.08 13.03
N VAL A 161 8.04 1.07 13.68
CA VAL A 161 8.77 2.13 14.41
C VAL A 161 9.02 1.81 15.89
N SER A 162 8.38 0.79 16.43
CA SER A 162 8.63 0.21 17.75
C SER A 162 8.21 -1.25 17.77
N GLY A 163 8.61 -1.95 18.83
CA GLY A 163 8.18 -3.30 19.14
C GLY A 163 8.81 -4.40 18.31
N ASP A 164 8.37 -5.64 18.55
CA ASP A 164 8.89 -6.86 17.96
C ASP A 164 7.82 -7.78 17.33
N ASP A 165 6.54 -7.44 17.45
CA ASP A 165 5.43 -8.13 16.78
C ASP A 165 5.38 -7.83 15.26
N GLY A 166 4.75 -8.73 14.51
CA GLY A 166 4.45 -8.57 13.08
C GLY A 166 3.02 -8.08 12.85
N ASN A 167 2.87 -6.97 12.12
CA ASN A 167 1.58 -6.48 11.65
C ASN A 167 1.24 -7.09 10.28
N LEU A 168 0.10 -7.78 10.18
CA LEU A 168 -0.43 -8.46 9.02
C LEU A 168 -1.58 -7.66 8.40
N TYR A 169 -1.32 -7.03 7.25
CA TYR A 169 -2.24 -6.08 6.63
C TYR A 169 -2.44 -6.34 5.14
N ARG A 170 -3.39 -5.63 4.54
CA ARG A 170 -3.60 -5.59 3.07
C ARG A 170 -3.86 -4.18 2.60
N TYR A 171 -3.49 -3.88 1.36
CA TYR A 171 -3.91 -2.64 0.71
C TYR A 171 -5.08 -2.86 -0.23
N PHE A 172 -5.85 -1.79 -0.45
CA PHE A 172 -6.82 -1.71 -1.53
C PHE A 172 -6.81 -0.31 -2.14
N LEU A 173 -6.58 -0.24 -3.45
CA LEU A 173 -6.68 1.01 -4.21
C LEU A 173 -8.14 1.23 -4.63
N SER A 174 -8.77 2.30 -4.14
CA SER A 174 -10.18 2.53 -4.38
C SER A 174 -10.55 3.89 -4.96
N ARG A 175 -11.60 3.90 -5.79
CA ARG A 175 -12.31 5.13 -6.18
C ARG A 175 -13.29 5.65 -5.12
N GLU A 176 -13.59 4.88 -4.08
CA GLU A 176 -14.49 5.27 -2.98
C GLU A 176 -13.83 5.19 -1.61
N ARG A 177 -14.31 6.00 -0.67
CA ARG A 177 -13.72 6.12 0.66
C ARG A 177 -13.97 4.89 1.52
N ASP A 178 -15.19 4.39 1.48
CA ASP A 178 -15.71 3.40 2.45
C ASP A 178 -15.96 2.02 1.81
N ASN A 179 -15.89 1.91 0.48
CA ASN A 179 -16.11 0.69 -0.28
C ASN A 179 -14.87 0.27 -1.08
N ASN A 180 -14.64 -1.03 -1.22
CA ASN A 180 -13.53 -1.58 -1.99
C ASN A 180 -13.89 -1.61 -3.49
N LEU A 181 -13.92 -0.45 -4.13
CA LEU A 181 -14.20 -0.31 -5.56
C LEU A 181 -12.93 0.04 -6.35
N PRO A 182 -12.53 -0.72 -7.39
CA PRO A 182 -11.36 -0.40 -8.24
C PRO A 182 -11.34 1.03 -8.78
N VAL A 183 -10.14 1.55 -8.95
CA VAL A 183 -9.82 2.71 -9.81
C VAL A 183 -9.87 2.30 -11.27
#